data_AF-A0A9P0GIP0-F1
#
_entry.id   AF-A0A9P0GIP0-F1
#
_cell.length_a   1.000
_cell.length_b   1.000
_cell.length_c   1.000
_cell.angle_alpha   90.00
_cell.angle_beta   90.00
_cell.angle_gamma   90.00
#
_symmetry.space_group_name_H-M   'P 1'
#
loop_
_entity.id
_entity.type
_entity.pdbx_description
1 polymer ?
#
loop_
_entity_poly.entity_id
_entity_poly.type
_entity_poly.pdbx_seq_one_letter_code
_entity_poly.pdbx_strand_id
1 'polypeptide(L)'
;MPVLRRRARTDNKVINGLFVHSSPPRVLQLNSASIKQLIRSGDVEKIEQAVYDGQGKKLVGEYSADYKTRTFLKSIPALMSKISLLHDAVNSDRLEELQTLLDEEPEKKKRLVMAKDETGAGLLHKAVYYDLKSIYRWLIDKFPHIVSMRDSVRIQSSYF
;
A
#
# COMPACT_ATOMS: atom_id res chain seq x y z
N MET A 1 -7.67 5.59 -45.64
CA MET A 1 -7.94 4.15 -45.42
C MET A 1 -7.66 3.82 -43.95
N PRO A 2 -8.64 3.49 -43.11
CA PRO A 2 -8.38 3.15 -41.70
C PRO A 2 -8.02 1.66 -41.56
N VAL A 3 -6.93 1.39 -40.85
CA VAL A 3 -6.37 0.05 -40.62
C VAL A 3 -7.17 -0.68 -39.53
N LEU A 4 -7.78 -1.82 -39.87
CA LEU A 4 -8.45 -2.70 -38.91
C LEU A 4 -7.42 -3.33 -37.95
N ARG A 5 -7.43 -2.89 -36.69
CA ARG A 5 -6.62 -3.46 -35.61
C ARG A 5 -7.14 -4.87 -35.27
N ARG A 6 -6.43 -5.90 -35.73
CA ARG A 6 -6.71 -7.31 -35.43
C ARG A 6 -6.58 -7.54 -33.91
N ARG A 7 -7.68 -7.88 -33.22
CA ARG A 7 -7.63 -8.33 -31.81
C ARG A 7 -6.85 -9.64 -31.73
N ALA A 8 -5.87 -9.71 -30.83
CA ALA A 8 -5.17 -10.95 -30.51
C ALA A 8 -6.20 -11.97 -29.99
N ARG A 9 -6.30 -13.12 -30.67
CA ARG A 9 -7.05 -14.27 -30.17
C ARG A 9 -6.28 -14.83 -28.99
N THR A 10 -6.83 -14.75 -27.79
CA THR A 10 -6.34 -15.50 -26.63
C THR A 10 -6.77 -16.95 -26.81
N ASP A 11 -5.80 -17.84 -27.02
CA ASP A 11 -6.04 -19.28 -27.11
C ASP A 11 -6.57 -19.81 -25.77
N ASN A 12 -7.86 -20.12 -25.74
CA ASN A 12 -8.51 -20.82 -24.63
C ASN A 12 -8.14 -22.30 -24.70
N LYS A 13 -7.04 -22.70 -24.07
CA LYS A 13 -6.69 -24.13 -23.93
C LYS A 13 -7.49 -24.72 -22.76
N VAL A 14 -8.53 -25.48 -23.09
CA VAL A 14 -9.37 -26.22 -22.13
C VAL A 14 -8.64 -27.48 -21.69
N ILE A 15 -8.42 -27.65 -20.39
CA ILE A 15 -8.00 -28.92 -19.79
C ILE A 15 -8.94 -29.19 -18.61
N ASN A 16 -9.67 -30.31 -18.66
CA ASN A 16 -10.55 -30.81 -17.60
C ASN A 16 -11.61 -29.83 -17.03
N GLY A 17 -12.21 -28.99 -17.87
CA GLY A 17 -13.39 -28.19 -17.48
C GLY A 17 -13.15 -27.10 -16.42
N LEU A 18 -11.90 -26.88 -15.99
CA LEU A 18 -11.54 -25.75 -15.14
C LEU A 18 -11.04 -24.58 -16.01
N PHE A 19 -11.69 -23.43 -15.87
CA PHE A 19 -11.19 -22.16 -16.39
C PHE A 19 -9.90 -21.77 -15.66
N VAL A 20 -8.74 -22.14 -16.21
CA VAL A 20 -7.44 -21.67 -15.72
C VAL A 20 -7.18 -20.28 -16.30
N HIS A 21 -7.91 -19.28 -15.81
CA HIS A 21 -7.49 -17.90 -15.97
C HIS A 21 -6.51 -17.61 -14.85
N SER A 22 -5.22 -17.85 -15.11
CA SER A 22 -4.10 -17.38 -14.28
C SER A 22 -3.98 -15.85 -14.36
N SER A 23 -5.08 -15.14 -14.10
CA SER A 23 -4.99 -13.71 -13.78
C SER A 23 -4.47 -13.65 -12.35
N PRO A 24 -3.22 -13.22 -12.11
CA PRO A 24 -2.74 -13.05 -10.75
C PRO A 24 -3.72 -12.13 -10.01
N PRO A 25 -4.02 -12.41 -8.72
CA PRO A 25 -4.97 -11.61 -7.96
C PRO A 25 -4.54 -10.15 -8.04
N ARG A 26 -5.31 -9.36 -8.80
CA ARG A 26 -5.05 -7.94 -8.95
C ARG A 26 -5.45 -7.31 -7.62
N VAL A 27 -4.46 -6.82 -6.86
CA VAL A 27 -4.75 -5.84 -5.81
C VAL A 27 -5.47 -4.70 -6.52
N LEU A 28 -6.79 -4.61 -6.32
CA LEU A 28 -7.61 -3.61 -6.97
C LEU A 28 -7.17 -2.27 -6.43
N GLN A 29 -6.28 -1.58 -7.15
CA GLN A 29 -6.05 -0.16 -6.92
C GLN A 29 -7.44 0.49 -6.90
N LEU A 30 -7.81 1.16 -5.80
CA LEU A 30 -9.11 1.80 -5.74
C LEU A 30 -9.17 2.81 -6.89
N ASN A 31 -10.17 2.62 -7.74
CA ASN A 31 -10.44 3.54 -8.83
C ASN A 31 -10.88 4.88 -8.21
N SER A 32 -10.71 5.99 -8.93
CA SER A 32 -11.11 7.33 -8.46
C SER A 32 -12.58 7.37 -8.03
N ALA A 33 -13.44 6.59 -8.70
CA ALA A 33 -14.85 6.41 -8.33
C ALA A 33 -15.03 5.75 -6.95
N SER A 34 -14.23 4.73 -6.62
CA SER A 34 -14.30 4.02 -5.34
C SER A 34 -13.86 4.91 -4.18
N ILE A 35 -12.86 5.77 -4.40
CA ILE A 35 -12.39 6.73 -3.38
C ILE A 35 -13.45 7.79 -3.11
N LYS A 36 -14.08 8.34 -4.16
CA LYS A 36 -15.20 9.28 -3.97
C LYS A 36 -16.36 8.65 -3.22
N GLN A 37 -16.66 7.38 -3.48
CA GLN A 37 -17.67 6.63 -2.73
C GLN A 37 -17.26 6.46 -1.26
N LEU A 38 -15.99 6.19 -0.98
CA LEU A 38 -15.44 6.05 0.37
C LEU A 38 -15.55 7.34 1.19
N ILE A 39 -15.26 8.48 0.55
CA ILE A 39 -15.39 9.79 1.18
C ILE A 39 -16.87 10.13 1.44
N ARG A 40 -17.75 9.78 0.50
CA ARG A 40 -19.21 9.95 0.67
C ARG A 40 -19.78 9.07 1.78
N SER A 41 -19.25 7.87 2.00
CA SER A 41 -19.72 7.01 3.10
C SER A 41 -19.33 7.55 4.49
N GLY A 42 -18.40 8.50 4.58
CA GLY A 42 -17.99 9.12 5.85
C GLY A 42 -17.25 8.18 6.81
N ASP A 43 -16.74 7.06 6.27
CA ASP A 43 -16.11 6.00 7.06
C ASP A 43 -14.61 6.30 7.20
N VAL A 44 -14.26 7.02 8.27
CA VAL A 44 -12.90 7.48 8.53
C VAL A 44 -11.91 6.32 8.62
N GLU A 45 -12.30 5.19 9.20
CA GLU A 45 -11.41 4.04 9.37
C GLU A 45 -10.98 3.46 8.03
N LYS A 46 -11.91 3.38 7.06
CA LYS A 46 -11.56 2.92 5.72
C LYS A 46 -10.72 3.92 4.95
N ILE A 47 -10.97 5.22 5.13
CA ILE A 47 -10.16 6.29 4.53
C ILE A 47 -8.73 6.22 5.08
N GLU A 48 -8.59 6.07 6.40
CA GLU A 48 -7.31 5.88 7.07
C GLU A 48 -6.59 4.63 6.55
N GLN A 49 -7.28 3.51 6.43
CA GLN A 49 -6.72 2.29 5.86
C GLN A 49 -6.23 2.51 4.42
N ALA A 50 -6.96 3.25 3.60
CA ALA A 50 -6.53 3.59 2.25
C ALA A 50 -5.24 4.45 2.22
N VAL A 51 -5.02 5.31 3.22
CA VAL A 51 -3.75 6.05 3.37
C VAL A 51 -2.62 5.07 3.67
N TYR A 52 -2.80 4.16 4.63
CA TYR A 52 -1.82 3.12 4.96
C TYR A 52 -1.55 2.16 3.79
N ASP A 53 -2.50 1.98 2.88
CA ASP A 53 -2.31 1.21 1.64
C ASP A 53 -1.58 1.99 0.52
N GLY A 54 -1.02 3.16 0.81
CA GLY A 54 -0.25 3.96 -0.14
C GLY A 54 -1.10 4.84 -1.07
N GLN A 55 -2.41 4.95 -0.82
CA GLN A 55 -3.35 5.67 -1.69
C GLN A 55 -3.63 7.10 -1.23
N GLY A 56 -2.89 7.61 -0.24
CA GLY A 56 -3.09 8.93 0.36
C GLY A 56 -3.12 10.09 -0.64
N LYS A 57 -2.30 10.04 -1.71
CA LYS A 57 -2.27 11.08 -2.76
C LYS A 57 -3.64 11.35 -3.40
N LYS A 58 -4.47 10.32 -3.52
CA LYS A 58 -5.80 10.42 -4.13
C LYS A 58 -6.85 11.04 -3.19
N LEU A 59 -6.53 11.17 -1.91
CA LEU A 59 -7.41 11.73 -0.88
C LEU A 59 -7.08 13.21 -0.58
N VAL A 60 -5.89 13.67 -0.96
CA VAL A 60 -5.47 15.06 -0.77
C VAL A 60 -6.31 15.98 -1.64
N GLY A 61 -6.87 17.03 -1.03
CA GLY A 61 -7.69 18.03 -1.73
C GLY A 61 -9.15 17.63 -1.96
N GLU A 62 -9.54 16.41 -1.58
CA GLU A 62 -10.94 15.99 -1.63
C GLU A 62 -11.79 16.62 -0.51
N TYR A 63 -13.10 16.66 -0.71
CA TYR A 63 -14.05 17.28 0.22
C TYR A 63 -15.10 16.28 0.71
N SER A 64 -15.47 16.39 1.99
CA SER A 64 -16.61 15.68 2.58
C SER A 64 -17.52 16.66 3.31
N ALA A 65 -18.83 16.38 3.28
CA ALA A 65 -19.83 17.09 4.07
C ALA A 65 -19.77 16.73 5.56
N ASP A 66 -19.32 15.50 5.87
CA ASP A 66 -19.16 15.04 7.25
C ASP A 66 -17.98 15.74 7.93
N TYR A 67 -18.24 16.29 9.12
CA TYR A 67 -17.25 17.06 9.88
C TYR A 67 -16.04 16.22 10.29
N LYS A 68 -16.27 14.97 10.74
CA LYS A 68 -15.21 14.07 11.19
C LYS A 68 -14.29 13.71 10.02
N THR A 69 -14.88 13.29 8.90
CA THR A 69 -14.16 12.97 7.67
C THR A 69 -13.38 14.17 7.14
N ARG A 70 -13.99 15.35 7.08
CA ARG A 70 -13.31 16.58 6.63
C ARG A 70 -12.11 16.95 7.51
N THR A 71 -12.23 16.74 8.82
CA THR A 71 -11.12 16.99 9.76
C THR A 71 -9.99 15.99 9.53
N PHE A 72 -10.32 14.71 9.35
CA PHE A 72 -9.34 13.68 9.05
C PHE A 72 -8.62 13.93 7.71
N LEU A 73 -9.34 14.29 6.65
CA LEU A 73 -8.77 14.61 5.33
C LEU A 73 -7.68 15.70 5.42
N LYS A 74 -7.82 16.67 6.33
CA LYS A 74 -6.79 17.71 6.57
C LYS A 74 -5.52 17.17 7.23
N SER A 75 -5.61 16.08 8.00
CA SER A 75 -4.46 15.43 8.63
C SER A 75 -3.69 14.46 7.72
N ILE A 76 -4.27 14.09 6.57
CA ILE A 76 -3.66 13.13 5.63
C ILE A 76 -2.25 13.53 5.20
N PRO A 77 -1.95 14.79 4.82
CA PRO A 77 -0.59 15.17 4.43
C PRO A 77 0.43 14.90 5.54
N ALA A 78 0.10 15.19 6.80
CA ALA A 78 0.98 14.94 7.94
C ALA A 78 1.21 13.43 8.16
N LEU A 79 0.14 12.62 8.07
CA LEU A 79 0.23 11.16 8.16
C LEU A 79 1.10 10.58 7.03
N MET A 80 0.94 11.07 5.80
CA MET A 80 1.76 10.66 4.66
C MET A 80 3.23 11.02 4.85
N SER A 81 3.52 12.24 5.33
CA SER A 81 4.90 12.63 5.64
C SER A 81 5.52 11.72 6.70
N LYS A 82 4.77 11.35 7.74
CA LYS A 82 5.24 10.42 8.77
C LYS A 82 5.52 9.01 8.20
N ILE A 83 4.64 8.51 7.33
CA ILE A 83 4.90 7.25 6.60
C ILE A 83 6.17 7.38 5.76
N SER A 84 6.37 8.49 5.04
CA SER A 84 7.60 8.71 4.27
C SER A 84 8.84 8.66 5.15
N LEU A 85 8.84 9.34 6.30
CA LEU A 85 9.97 9.33 7.23
C LEU A 85 10.32 7.93 7.74
N LEU A 86 9.31 7.11 8.05
CA LEU A 86 9.52 5.70 8.43
C LEU A 86 10.22 4.92 7.31
N HIS A 87 9.78 5.11 6.07
CA HIS A 87 10.41 4.48 4.90
C HIS A 87 11.82 5.00 4.65
N ASP A 88 12.07 6.29 4.88
CA ASP A 88 13.39 6.91 4.72
C ASP A 88 14.39 6.43 5.77
N ALA A 89 13.93 6.21 7.01
CA ALA A 89 14.73 5.60 8.07
C ALA A 89 15.14 4.16 7.72
N VAL A 90 14.23 3.38 7.15
CA VAL A 90 14.55 2.02 6.63
C VAL A 90 15.53 2.10 5.47
N ASN A 91 15.28 2.96 4.47
CA ASN A 91 16.18 3.12 3.31
C ASN A 91 17.61 3.50 3.71
N SER A 92 17.78 4.16 4.86
CA SER A 92 19.06 4.65 5.35
C SER A 92 19.69 3.77 6.44
N ASP A 93 19.12 2.60 6.73
CA ASP A 93 19.53 1.69 7.81
C ASP A 93 19.60 2.34 9.22
N ARG A 94 18.68 3.27 9.52
CA ARG A 94 18.62 3.97 10.82
C ARG A 94 17.58 3.34 11.74
N LEU A 95 17.95 2.23 12.38
CA LEU A 95 17.06 1.47 13.29
C LEU A 95 16.57 2.31 14.48
N GLU A 96 17.44 3.09 15.11
CA GLU A 96 17.07 3.90 16.29
C GLU A 96 16.04 4.99 15.94
N GLU A 97 16.19 5.63 14.78
CA GLU A 97 15.24 6.61 14.28
C GLU A 97 13.88 5.95 13.98
N LEU A 98 13.90 4.78 13.32
CA LEU A 98 12.69 4.00 13.06
C LEU A 98 11.94 3.66 14.36
N GLN A 99 12.68 3.24 15.40
CA GLN A 99 12.11 2.94 16.72
C GLN A 99 11.46 4.18 17.34
N THR A 100 12.18 5.29 17.35
CA THR A 100 11.71 6.56 17.92
C THR A 100 10.42 7.04 17.24
N LEU A 101 10.39 7.05 15.90
CA LEU A 101 9.21 7.44 15.12
C LEU A 101 7.99 6.54 15.38
N LEU A 102 8.21 5.26 15.64
CA LEU A 102 7.16 4.29 15.96
C LEU A 102 6.70 4.38 17.42
N ASP A 103 7.55 4.84 18.33
CA ASP A 103 7.25 5.03 19.75
C ASP A 103 6.51 6.34 20.03
N GLU A 104 6.60 7.33 19.14
CA GLU A 104 5.80 8.57 19.21
C GLU A 104 4.27 8.33 19.22
N GLU A 105 3.79 7.30 18.52
CA GLU A 105 2.36 6.99 18.38
C GLU A 105 2.08 5.50 18.62
N PRO A 106 2.08 5.05 19.89
CA PRO A 106 1.98 3.63 20.24
C PRO A 106 0.67 2.99 19.75
N GLU A 107 -0.44 3.74 19.76
CA GLU A 107 -1.76 3.28 19.29
C GLU A 107 -1.78 2.97 17.79
N LYS A 108 -1.04 3.74 16.99
CA LYS A 108 -0.96 3.58 15.53
C LYS A 108 0.23 2.75 15.08
N LYS A 109 1.13 2.38 16.00
CA LYS A 109 2.35 1.62 15.73
C LYS A 109 2.10 0.40 14.84
N LYS A 110 1.07 -0.39 15.13
CA LYS A 110 0.69 -1.56 14.31
C LYS A 110 0.36 -1.18 12.87
N ARG A 111 -0.42 -0.11 12.67
CA ARG A 111 -0.81 0.37 11.33
C ARG A 111 0.36 1.01 10.59
N LEU A 112 1.22 1.74 11.30
CA LEU A 112 2.42 2.39 10.76
C LEU A 112 3.44 1.37 10.25
N VAL A 113 3.68 0.29 10.98
CA VAL A 113 4.60 -0.78 10.52
C VAL A 113 4.07 -1.47 9.25
N MET A 114 2.75 -1.56 9.12
CA MET A 114 2.07 -2.12 7.94
C MET A 114 1.90 -1.10 6.80
N ALA A 115 2.34 0.15 6.99
CA ALA A 115 2.13 1.19 6.00
C ALA A 115 2.96 0.92 4.74
N LYS A 116 2.30 1.09 3.59
CA LYS A 116 2.91 1.01 2.28
C LYS A 116 3.38 2.39 1.83
N ASP A 117 4.49 2.41 1.11
CA ASP A 117 4.92 3.61 0.41
C ASP A 117 4.08 3.87 -0.85
N GLU A 118 4.45 4.90 -1.59
CA GLU A 118 3.77 5.28 -2.84
C GLU A 118 3.88 4.20 -3.94
N THR A 119 4.87 3.31 -3.85
CA THR A 119 5.03 2.18 -4.77
C THR A 119 4.21 0.96 -4.35
N GLY A 120 3.62 0.99 -3.16
CA GLY A 120 2.85 -0.08 -2.58
C GLY A 120 3.69 -1.09 -1.78
N ALA A 121 4.97 -0.81 -1.55
CA ALA A 121 5.91 -1.63 -0.79
C ALA A 121 5.81 -1.34 0.72
N GLY A 122 5.76 -2.40 1.53
CA GLY A 122 5.76 -2.28 2.99
C GLY A 122 7.18 -2.13 3.58
N LEU A 123 7.27 -1.69 4.84
CA LEU A 123 8.55 -1.53 5.54
C LEU A 123 9.39 -2.81 5.55
N LEU A 124 8.77 -3.96 5.87
CA LEU A 124 9.47 -5.24 5.90
C LEU A 124 10.03 -5.62 4.51
N HIS A 125 9.26 -5.37 3.45
CA HIS A 125 9.70 -5.68 2.08
C HIS A 125 10.95 -4.90 1.71
N LYS A 126 11.01 -3.61 2.03
CA LYS A 126 12.22 -2.81 1.83
C LYS A 126 13.38 -3.28 2.68
N ALA A 127 13.15 -3.53 3.97
CA ALA A 127 14.20 -3.99 4.88
C ALA A 127 14.83 -5.31 4.42
N VAL A 128 14.02 -6.24 3.88
CA VAL A 128 14.52 -7.51 3.31
C VAL A 128 15.21 -7.28 1.96
N TYR A 129 14.63 -6.44 1.09
CA TYR A 129 15.20 -6.14 -0.23
C TYR A 129 16.60 -5.51 -0.15
N TYR A 130 16.82 -4.64 0.84
CA TYR A 130 18.12 -4.00 1.10
C TYR A 130 19.04 -4.81 2.03
N ASP A 131 18.65 -6.03 2.43
CA ASP A 131 19.40 -6.91 3.36
C ASP A 131 19.74 -6.27 4.73
N LEU A 132 18.80 -5.48 5.27
CA LEU A 132 18.97 -4.74 6.53
C LEU A 132 18.67 -5.63 7.74
N LYS A 133 19.62 -6.51 8.04
CA LYS A 133 19.52 -7.57 9.07
C LYS A 133 19.07 -7.10 10.43
N SER A 134 19.55 -5.95 10.88
CA SER A 134 19.17 -5.36 12.16
C SER A 134 17.69 -4.96 12.17
N ILE A 135 17.22 -4.35 11.08
CA ILE A 135 15.86 -3.83 10.96
C ILE A 135 14.84 -4.96 10.76
N TYR A 136 15.02 -5.85 9.78
CA TYR A 136 14.00 -6.86 9.51
C TYR A 136 13.86 -7.87 10.66
N ARG A 137 14.95 -8.20 11.36
CA ARG A 137 14.88 -9.06 12.57
C ARG A 137 14.11 -8.37 13.68
N TRP A 138 14.47 -7.12 13.97
CA TRP A 138 13.76 -6.34 14.99
C TRP A 138 12.26 -6.22 14.67
N LEU A 139 11.91 -5.97 13.41
CA LEU A 139 10.53 -5.90 12.95
C LEU A 139 9.78 -7.23 13.14
N ILE A 140 10.38 -8.37 12.78
CA ILE A 140 9.76 -9.69 12.94
C ILE A 140 9.59 -10.06 14.41
N ASP A 141 10.61 -9.79 15.24
CA ASP A 141 10.59 -10.10 16.68
C ASP A 141 9.55 -9.27 17.43
N LYS A 142 9.42 -7.98 17.10
CA LYS A 142 8.44 -7.08 17.75
C LYS A 142 7.04 -7.17 17.15
N PHE A 143 6.92 -7.45 15.86
CA PHE A 143 5.67 -7.40 15.12
C PHE A 143 5.49 -8.63 14.22
N PRO A 144 5.29 -9.83 14.78
CA PRO A 144 5.23 -11.07 13.99
C PRO A 144 4.09 -11.09 12.94
N HIS A 145 3.03 -10.30 13.15
CA HIS A 145 1.89 -10.20 12.23
C HIS A 145 2.24 -9.62 10.86
N ILE A 146 3.35 -8.88 10.73
CA ILE A 146 3.74 -8.21 9.49
C ILE A 146 4.24 -9.21 8.44
N VAL A 147 4.67 -10.41 8.86
CA VAL A 147 5.20 -11.47 7.99
C VAL A 147 4.13 -12.00 7.03
N SER A 148 2.86 -11.93 7.43
CA SER A 148 1.72 -12.36 6.60
C SER A 148 1.36 -11.34 5.50
N MET A 149 1.93 -10.14 5.55
CA MET A 149 1.63 -9.10 4.58
C MET A 149 2.16 -9.48 3.20
N ARG A 150 1.28 -9.39 2.20
CA ARG A 150 1.67 -9.49 0.79
C ARG A 150 2.01 -8.11 0.26
N ASP A 151 3.13 -8.02 -0.45
CA ASP A 151 3.42 -6.84 -1.23
C ASP A 151 2.42 -6.70 -2.39
N SER A 152 2.19 -5.45 -2.79
CA SER A 152 1.52 -5.13 -4.05
C SER A 152 2.51 -4.91 -5.20
N VAL A 153 3.82 -4.98 -4.93
CA VAL A 153 4.87 -4.87 -5.95
C VAL A 153 4.62 -5.86 -7.08
N ARG A 154 4.27 -5.31 -8.24
CA ARG A 154 4.40 -5.97 -9.53
C ARG A 154 5.88 -6.23 -9.73
N ILE A 155 6.30 -7.48 -9.63
CA ILE A 155 7.52 -7.90 -10.31
C ILE A 155 7.24 -7.68 -11.80
N GLN A 156 7.65 -6.55 -12.36
CA GLN A 156 7.78 -6.42 -13.80
C GLN A 156 8.94 -7.34 -14.18
N SER A 157 8.62 -8.60 -14.49
CA SER A 157 9.50 -9.46 -15.24
C SER A 157 9.60 -8.88 -16.66
N SER A 158 10.42 -7.85 -16.80
CA SER A 158 11.11 -7.52 -18.03
C SER A 158 12.54 -8.01 -17.83
N TYR A 159 13.07 -8.78 -18.78
CA TYR A 159 14.33 -9.53 -18.76
C TYR A 159 14.23 -10.97 -18.21
N PHE A 160 13.46 -11.81 -18.90
CA PHE A 160 13.94 -13.06 -19.49
C PHE A 160 13.23 -13.29 -20.82
#